data_AF-A0A351DES6-F1
#
_entry.id   AF-A0A351DES6-F1
#
_cell.length_a   1.000
_cell.length_b   1.000
_cell.length_c   1.000
_cell.angle_alpha   90.00
_cell.angle_beta   90.00
_cell.angle_gamma   90.00
#
_symmetry.space_group_name_H-M   'P 1'
#
loop_
_entity.id
_entity.type
_entity.pdbx_description
1 polymer ?
#
loop_
_entity_poly.entity_id
_entity_poly.type
_entity_poly.pdbx_seq_one_letter_code
_entity_poly.pdbx_strand_id
1 'polypeptide(L)'
;MYISQLCAFGQYDHVLMGQPVTVIQKSSSKPGVQRYEINRSITGMDHERYESSNEILGERPPDKLAKAIFELGGVDKITMNSNVITIDSGKGGVDPNQVMAIIVDMFTYYLPGVEVPSFENNSD
;
A
#
# COMPACT_ATOMS: atom_id res chain seq x y z
N MET A 1 -6.10 25.79 -36.21
CA MET A 1 -4.68 25.40 -35.99
C MET A 1 -4.31 25.82 -34.57
N TYR A 2 -4.39 24.90 -33.61
CA TYR A 2 -3.56 24.90 -32.40
C TYR A 2 -3.55 23.47 -31.85
N ILE A 3 -2.37 22.85 -31.93
CA ILE A 3 -2.04 21.53 -31.42
C ILE A 3 -1.43 21.75 -30.03
N SER A 4 -1.93 21.09 -29.00
CA SER A 4 -1.30 20.99 -27.67
C SER A 4 -1.99 19.84 -26.94
N GLN A 5 -1.36 18.91 -26.25
CA GLN A 5 0.01 18.41 -26.10
C GLN A 5 -0.24 17.10 -25.34
N LEU A 6 0.34 15.98 -25.77
CA LEU A 6 0.20 14.69 -25.08
C LEU A 6 0.75 14.77 -23.64
N CYS A 7 -0.03 14.34 -22.65
CA CYS A 7 0.51 13.88 -21.36
C CYS A 7 0.85 12.39 -21.49
N ALA A 8 2.11 12.10 -21.79
CA ALA A 8 2.67 10.76 -21.72
C ALA A 8 2.90 10.40 -20.25
N PHE A 9 2.10 9.47 -19.71
CA PHE A 9 2.42 8.82 -18.43
C PHE A 9 3.51 7.77 -18.68
N GLY A 10 4.72 8.11 -18.24
CA GLY A 10 5.82 7.24 -17.82
C GLY A 10 5.95 5.87 -18.49
N GLN A 11 6.73 5.82 -19.57
CA GLN A 11 7.46 4.61 -19.94
C GLN A 11 8.53 4.34 -18.88
N TYR A 12 8.37 3.29 -18.09
CA TYR A 12 9.43 2.71 -17.27
C TYR A 12 9.94 1.46 -17.98
N ASP A 13 11.00 1.61 -18.79
CA ASP A 13 11.81 0.49 -19.25
C ASP A 13 13.07 0.45 -18.39
N HIS A 14 13.05 -0.41 -17.37
CA HIS A 14 14.26 -0.95 -16.74
C HIS A 14 13.87 -2.32 -16.17
N VAL A 15 14.55 -3.34 -16.67
CA VAL A 15 14.42 -4.74 -16.24
C VAL A 15 14.86 -4.84 -14.77
N LEU A 16 13.95 -4.53 -13.86
CA LEU A 16 14.04 -4.87 -12.44
C LEU A 16 13.27 -6.17 -12.27
N MET A 17 13.94 -7.21 -11.77
CA MET A 17 13.29 -8.48 -11.46
C MET A 17 12.17 -8.23 -10.43
N GLY A 18 10.91 -8.39 -10.86
CA GLY A 18 9.69 -8.21 -10.08
C GLY A 18 8.78 -7.12 -10.64
N GLN A 19 7.53 -7.49 -10.96
CA GLN A 19 6.52 -6.51 -11.40
C GLN A 19 6.23 -5.51 -10.27
N PRO A 20 6.18 -4.19 -10.53
CA PRO A 20 5.84 -3.20 -9.51
C PRO A 20 4.42 -3.40 -8.96
N VAL A 21 4.18 -2.92 -7.74
CA VAL A 21 2.81 -2.86 -7.22
C VAL A 21 2.07 -1.77 -7.94
N THR A 22 0.89 -2.09 -8.45
CA THR A 22 -0.06 -1.07 -8.85
C THR A 22 -1.04 -0.87 -7.71
N VAL A 23 -1.27 0.38 -7.31
CA VAL A 23 -2.30 0.77 -6.34
C VAL A 23 -3.37 1.56 -7.08
N ILE A 24 -4.62 1.14 -6.99
CA ILE A 24 -5.76 1.84 -7.58
C ILE A 24 -6.70 2.26 -6.45
N GLN A 25 -6.94 3.56 -6.32
CA GLN A 25 -8.01 4.04 -5.46
C GLN A 25 -9.36 3.91 -6.18
N LYS A 26 -10.31 3.27 -5.50
CA LYS A 26 -11.69 3.13 -5.95
C LYS A 26 -12.56 4.20 -5.29
N SER A 27 -13.58 4.65 -6.01
CA SER A 27 -14.61 5.51 -5.42
C SER A 27 -15.35 4.76 -4.31
N SER A 28 -15.66 5.48 -3.24
CA SER A 28 -16.50 5.02 -2.15
C SER A 28 -17.71 5.94 -2.03
N SER A 29 -18.89 5.37 -1.85
CA SER A 29 -20.12 6.14 -1.62
C SER A 29 -20.23 6.68 -0.19
N LYS A 30 -19.41 6.18 0.74
CA LYS A 30 -19.37 6.62 2.14
C LYS A 30 -18.32 7.73 2.29
N PRO A 31 -18.70 8.95 2.72
CA PRO A 31 -17.75 10.01 3.02
C PRO A 31 -16.72 9.56 4.06
N GLY A 32 -15.46 9.98 3.88
CA GLY A 32 -14.37 9.62 4.79
C GLY A 32 -13.82 8.20 4.60
N VAL A 33 -14.37 7.40 3.68
CA VAL A 33 -13.85 6.07 3.36
C VAL A 33 -13.05 6.08 2.07
N GLN A 34 -11.82 5.59 2.14
CA GLN A 34 -10.92 5.41 1.00
C GLN A 34 -10.68 3.92 0.79
N ARG A 35 -10.89 3.45 -0.43
CA ARG A 35 -10.66 2.04 -0.81
C ARG A 35 -9.57 1.95 -1.84
N TYR A 36 -8.61 1.07 -1.59
CA TYR A 36 -7.49 0.80 -2.47
C TYR A 36 -7.46 -0.67 -2.84
N GLU A 37 -7.09 -0.94 -4.08
CA GLU A 37 -6.88 -2.28 -4.60
C GLU A 37 -5.46 -2.38 -5.15
N ILE A 38 -4.76 -3.44 -4.76
CA ILE A 38 -3.41 -3.73 -5.23
C ILE A 38 -3.37 -5.00 -6.08
N ASN A 39 -2.34 -5.13 -6.91
CA ASN A 39 -2.14 -6.29 -7.79
C ASN A 39 -1.56 -7.53 -7.08
N ARG A 40 -1.64 -7.60 -5.74
CA ARG A 40 -1.12 -8.68 -4.91
C ARG A 40 -1.86 -8.78 -3.57
N SER A 41 -1.92 -9.97 -2.98
CA SER A 41 -2.56 -10.15 -1.67
C SER A 41 -1.62 -9.72 -0.53
N ILE A 42 -2.16 -9.06 0.49
CA ILE A 42 -1.47 -8.64 1.71
C ILE A 42 -1.80 -9.52 2.93
N THR A 43 -3.00 -10.09 3.02
CA THR A 43 -3.45 -10.90 4.17
C THR A 43 -3.62 -12.39 3.85
N GLY A 44 -3.42 -12.80 2.59
CA GLY A 44 -3.73 -14.17 2.17
C GLY A 44 -5.23 -14.44 2.25
N MET A 45 -5.65 -15.33 3.16
CA MET A 45 -7.05 -15.65 3.46
C MET A 45 -7.60 -14.93 4.70
N ASP A 46 -6.75 -14.21 5.44
CA ASP A 46 -7.15 -13.58 6.70
C ASP A 46 -7.86 -12.24 6.47
N HIS A 47 -8.65 -11.82 7.46
CA HIS A 47 -9.35 -10.55 7.48
C HIS A 47 -8.86 -9.70 8.65
N GLU A 48 -8.03 -8.71 8.35
CA GLU A 48 -7.43 -7.87 9.36
C GLU A 48 -8.27 -6.62 9.61
N ARG A 49 -8.43 -6.28 10.89
CA ARG A 49 -9.10 -5.05 11.33
C ARG A 49 -8.25 -4.38 12.39
N TYR A 50 -7.95 -3.11 12.17
CA TYR A 50 -7.19 -2.28 13.08
C TYR A 50 -7.97 -1.03 13.42
N GLU A 51 -7.92 -0.61 14.68
CA GLU A 51 -8.54 0.62 15.19
C GLU A 51 -7.48 1.50 15.82
N SER A 52 -7.56 2.81 15.65
CA SER A 52 -6.56 3.75 16.15
C SER A 52 -6.43 3.76 17.68
N SER A 53 -7.46 3.30 18.39
CA SER A 53 -7.44 3.14 19.84
C SER A 53 -6.67 1.92 20.34
N ASN A 54 -6.34 0.98 19.45
CA ASN A 54 -5.78 -0.32 19.81
C ASN A 54 -4.33 -0.41 19.37
N GLU A 55 -3.46 -0.84 20.28
CA GLU A 55 -2.06 -1.07 19.94
C GLU A 55 -1.90 -2.28 19.00
N ILE A 56 -1.09 -2.12 17.96
CA ILE A 56 -0.75 -3.18 17.01
C ILE A 56 0.56 -3.82 17.46
N LEU A 57 0.49 -5.01 18.07
CA LEU A 57 1.67 -5.71 18.58
C LEU A 57 2.38 -6.58 17.52
N GLY A 58 1.70 -6.86 16.41
CA GLY A 58 2.21 -7.71 15.34
C GLY A 58 3.27 -7.03 14.46
N GLU A 59 4.04 -7.85 13.76
CA GLU A 59 5.11 -7.43 12.83
C GLU A 59 4.94 -8.01 11.41
N ARG A 60 3.77 -8.59 11.12
CA ARG A 60 3.44 -9.11 9.79
C ARG A 60 3.28 -7.92 8.82
N PRO A 61 3.38 -8.15 7.50
CA PRO A 61 3.16 -7.09 6.51
C PRO A 61 1.89 -6.23 6.71
N PRO A 62 0.69 -6.80 6.97
CA PRO A 62 -0.50 -5.97 7.22
C PRO A 62 -0.42 -5.17 8.52
N ASP A 63 0.27 -5.69 9.54
CA ASP A 63 0.47 -5.01 10.82
C ASP A 63 1.34 -3.75 10.61
N LYS A 64 2.47 -3.91 9.90
CA LYS A 64 3.39 -2.81 9.57
C LYS A 64 2.73 -1.76 8.69
N LEU A 65 1.94 -2.18 7.70
CA LEU A 65 1.19 -1.24 6.86
C LEU A 65 0.18 -0.44 7.69
N ALA A 66 -0.55 -1.11 8.59
CA ALA A 66 -1.52 -0.45 9.44
C ALA A 66 -0.84 0.58 10.35
N LYS A 67 0.28 0.21 11.00
CA LYS A 67 1.10 1.14 11.81
C LYS A 67 1.49 2.39 11.00
N ALA A 68 2.08 2.21 9.82
CA ALA A 68 2.52 3.32 8.97
C ALA A 68 1.37 4.23 8.53
N ILE A 69 0.19 3.67 8.23
CA ILE A 69 -0.99 4.48 7.87
C ILE A 69 -1.52 5.25 9.08
N PHE A 70 -1.54 4.66 10.28
CA PHE A 70 -1.97 5.38 11.49
C PHE A 70 -1.02 6.52 11.87
N GLU A 71 0.27 6.40 11.59
CA GLU A 71 1.26 7.47 11.81
C GLU A 71 0.97 8.75 11.00
N LEU A 72 0.26 8.66 9.88
CA LEU A 72 -0.20 9.84 9.12
C LEU A 72 -1.23 10.67 9.91
N GLY A 73 -1.91 10.06 10.88
CA GLY A 73 -3.00 10.68 11.63
C GLY A 73 -4.30 10.77 10.83
N GLY A 74 -5.40 11.06 11.53
CA GLY A 74 -6.73 11.25 10.91
C GLY A 74 -7.36 9.96 10.37
N VAL A 75 -6.89 8.79 10.81
CA VAL A 75 -7.45 7.47 10.48
C VAL A 75 -8.04 6.84 11.74
N ASP A 76 -9.31 6.45 11.68
CA ASP A 76 -10.01 5.80 12.80
C ASP A 76 -9.90 4.28 12.71
N LYS A 77 -10.02 3.74 11.49
CA LYS A 77 -10.05 2.29 11.27
C LYS A 77 -9.47 1.89 9.93
N ILE A 78 -8.77 0.76 9.91
CA ILE A 78 -8.25 0.12 8.70
C ILE A 78 -8.80 -1.30 8.62
N THR A 79 -9.25 -1.72 7.45
CA THR A 79 -9.69 -3.08 7.16
C THR A 79 -8.95 -3.59 5.93
N MET A 80 -8.28 -4.73 6.07
CA MET A 80 -7.53 -5.35 4.97
C MET A 80 -8.07 -6.74 4.69
N ASN A 81 -8.31 -7.03 3.41
CA ASN A 81 -8.77 -8.33 2.96
C ASN A 81 -8.16 -8.65 1.60
N SER A 82 -7.36 -9.71 1.53
CA SER A 82 -6.64 -10.13 0.34
C SER A 82 -5.87 -8.96 -0.26
N ASN A 83 -6.32 -8.36 -1.36
CA ASN A 83 -5.66 -7.26 -2.05
C ASN A 83 -6.38 -5.90 -1.87
N VAL A 84 -7.37 -5.82 -0.98
CA VAL A 84 -8.19 -4.64 -0.75
C VAL A 84 -7.84 -4.03 0.61
N ILE A 85 -7.56 -2.73 0.61
CA ILE A 85 -7.30 -1.93 1.81
C ILE A 85 -8.39 -0.86 1.90
N THR A 86 -9.13 -0.85 3.01
CA THR A 86 -10.18 0.13 3.28
C THR A 86 -9.81 0.93 4.50
N ILE A 87 -9.79 2.25 4.35
CA ILE A 87 -9.45 3.21 5.40
C ILE A 87 -10.69 4.03 5.71
N ASP A 88 -11.03 4.14 6.98
CA ASP A 88 -12.05 5.04 7.50
C ASP A 88 -11.36 6.16 8.28
N SER A 89 -11.46 7.39 7.77
CA SER A 89 -10.75 8.57 8.28
C SER A 89 -11.61 9.49 9.15
N GLY A 90 -12.85 9.09 9.47
CA GLY A 90 -13.76 9.91 10.28
C GLY A 90 -13.82 11.37 9.84
N LYS A 91 -13.45 12.29 10.75
CA LYS A 91 -13.35 13.74 10.47
C LYS A 91 -11.93 14.22 10.14
N GLY A 92 -10.91 13.39 10.37
CA GLY A 92 -9.51 13.78 10.29
C GLY A 92 -9.00 13.89 8.86
N GLY A 93 -9.48 13.02 7.97
CA GLY A 93 -9.03 12.95 6.58
C GLY A 93 -7.55 12.53 6.46
N VAL A 94 -7.23 11.74 5.44
CA VAL A 94 -5.83 11.42 5.12
C VAL A 94 -5.60 11.66 3.63
N ASP A 95 -4.44 12.19 3.27
CA ASP A 95 -4.08 12.45 1.88
C ASP A 95 -3.97 11.12 1.12
N PRO A 96 -4.79 10.89 0.07
CA PRO A 96 -4.73 9.66 -0.70
C PRO A 96 -3.36 9.36 -1.28
N ASN A 97 -2.58 10.38 -1.66
CA ASN A 97 -1.27 10.20 -2.27
C ASN A 97 -0.24 9.64 -1.27
N GLN A 98 -0.30 10.08 -0.02
CA GLN A 98 0.57 9.58 1.05
C GLN A 98 0.27 8.12 1.36
N VAL A 99 -1.01 7.75 1.41
CA VAL A 99 -1.43 6.35 1.58
C VAL A 99 -0.92 5.49 0.42
N MET A 100 -1.08 5.93 -0.83
CA MET A 100 -0.58 5.17 -1.99
C MET A 100 0.93 4.97 -1.94
N ALA A 101 1.68 6.01 -1.57
CA ALA A 101 3.14 5.93 -1.46
C ALA A 101 3.57 4.87 -0.43
N ILE A 102 2.95 4.85 0.75
CA ILE A 102 3.22 3.84 1.80
C ILE A 102 2.90 2.43 1.29
N ILE A 103 1.78 2.24 0.59
CA ILE A 103 1.40 0.93 0.06
C ILE A 103 2.43 0.44 -0.96
N VAL A 104 2.91 1.30 -1.87
CA VAL A 104 3.94 0.94 -2.86
C VAL A 104 5.27 0.61 -2.17
N ASP A 105 5.69 1.45 -1.22
CA ASP A 105 6.96 1.31 -0.50
C ASP A 105 7.05 -0.03 0.24
N MET A 106 5.95 -0.47 0.88
CA MET A 106 5.90 -1.73 1.63
C MET A 106 6.30 -2.97 0.80
N PHE A 107 6.08 -2.96 -0.51
CA PHE A 107 6.39 -4.10 -1.39
C PHE A 107 7.68 -3.92 -2.20
N THR A 108 8.45 -2.87 -1.93
CA THR A 108 9.72 -2.63 -2.58
C THR A 108 10.81 -3.40 -1.84
N TYR A 109 11.27 -4.50 -2.43
CA TYR A 109 12.32 -5.34 -1.84
C TYR A 109 13.74 -4.90 -2.24
N TYR A 110 13.87 -4.21 -3.38
CA TYR A 110 15.15 -3.72 -3.89
C TYR A 110 15.16 -2.19 -3.85
N LEU A 111 15.90 -1.63 -2.91
CA LEU A 111 16.27 -0.23 -2.92
C LEU A 111 17.69 -0.10 -3.49
N PRO A 112 17.99 0.91 -4.34
CA PRO A 112 19.34 1.12 -4.85
C PRO A 112 20.36 1.21 -3.70
N GLY A 113 21.32 0.28 -3.67
CA GLY A 113 22.37 0.22 -2.64
C GLY A 113 22.07 -0.65 -1.42
N VAL A 114 20.91 -1.33 -1.37
CA VAL A 114 20.63 -2.34 -0.32
C VAL A 114 21.06 -3.72 -0.82
N GLU A 115 21.91 -4.38 -0.03
CA GLU A 115 22.39 -5.73 -0.32
C GLU A 115 21.20 -6.72 -0.32
N VAL A 116 21.09 -7.50 -1.40
CA VAL A 116 20.02 -8.49 -1.56
C VAL A 116 20.24 -9.59 -0.53
N PRO A 117 19.26 -9.93 0.32
CA PRO A 117 19.38 -11.05 1.22
C PRO A 117 19.63 -12.34 0.43
N SER A 118 20.76 -12.98 0.68
CA SER A 118 21.09 -14.27 0.07
C SER A 118 20.26 -15.36 0.74
N PHE A 119 19.48 -16.10 -0.04
CA PHE A 119 18.84 -17.33 0.45
C PHE A 119 19.92 -18.39 0.60
N GLU A 120 20.17 -18.87 1.83
CA GLU A 120 21.01 -20.05 2.05
C GLU A 120 20.35 -21.24 1.35
N ASN A 121 21.03 -21.78 0.33
CA ASN A 121 20.66 -23.05 -0.30
C ASN A 121 20.87 -24.17 0.72
N ASN A 122 19.84 -24.52 1.50
CA ASN A 122 19.81 -25.78 2.22
C ASN A 122 19.71 -26.92 1.20
N SER A 123 20.88 -27.31 0.69
CA SER A 123 21.07 -28.51 -0.13
C SER A 123 21.31 -29.66 0.84
N ASP A 124 20.27 -30.40 1.18
CA ASP A 124 20.39 -31.77 1.73
C ASP A 124 20.43 -32.79 0.57
#